data_AF-A0A380EKA3-F1
#
_entry.id   AF-A0A380EKA3-F1
#
_cell.length_a   1.000
_cell.length_b   1.000
_cell.length_c   1.000
_cell.angle_alpha   90.00
_cell.angle_beta   90.00
_cell.angle_gamma   90.00
#
_symmetry.space_group_name_H-M   'P 1'
#
loop_
_entity.id
_entity.type
_entity.pdbx_description
1 polymer ?
#
loop_
_entity_poly.entity_id
_entity_poly.type
_entity_poly.pdbx_seq_one_letter_code
_entity_poly.pdbx_strand_id
1 'polypeptide(L)'
;MDQLKQAIADHDTIVASGNYTNASPDKQGAYTDAYNAAKNIVNGSPNVITNAADVTAATQRVNNAETGLNGDTNLATASNKLKMHYVK
;
A
#
# COMPACT_ATOMS: atom_id res chain seq x y z
N MET A 1 5.10 5.80 -17.06
CA MET A 1 3.95 6.52 -16.46
C MET A 1 2.75 5.60 -16.29
N ASP A 2 2.45 4.71 -17.25
CA ASP A 2 1.29 3.82 -17.16
C ASP A 2 1.26 2.96 -15.90
N GLN A 3 2.41 2.41 -15.48
CA GLN A 3 2.53 1.65 -14.24
C GLN A 3 2.16 2.49 -12.99
N LEU A 4 2.54 3.77 -12.98
CA LEU A 4 2.21 4.68 -11.88
C LEU A 4 0.70 4.97 -11.83
N LYS A 5 0.08 5.15 -13.00
CA LYS A 5 -1.37 5.34 -13.11
C LYS A 5 -2.14 4.10 -12.67
N GLN A 6 -1.66 2.91 -13.05
CA GLN A 6 -2.25 1.65 -12.61
C GLN A 6 -2.17 1.49 -11.09
N ALA A 7 -1.00 1.74 -10.50
CA ALA A 7 -0.81 1.67 -9.05
C ALA A 7 -1.73 2.64 -8.27
N ILE A 8 -2.07 3.79 -8.87
CA ILE A 8 -3.06 4.74 -8.31
C ILE A 8 -4.49 4.21 -8.49
N ALA A 9 -4.80 3.59 -9.62
CA ALA A 9 -6.13 3.03 -9.90
C ALA A 9 -6.45 1.83 -8.98
N ASP A 10 -5.45 1.04 -8.62
CA ASP A 10 -5.61 -0.13 -7.75
C ASP A 10 -5.85 0.24 -6.27
N HIS A 11 -5.63 1.51 -5.90
CA HIS A 11 -5.69 1.99 -4.52
C HIS A 11 -6.98 1.63 -3.80
N ASP A 12 -8.13 1.93 -4.40
CA ASP A 12 -9.43 1.71 -3.77
C ASP A 12 -9.67 0.21 -3.49
N THR A 13 -9.18 -0.66 -4.37
CA THR A 13 -9.24 -2.12 -4.18
C THR A 13 -8.31 -2.56 -3.05
N ILE A 14 -7.10 -2.02 -3.00
CA ILE A 14 -6.11 -2.38 -1.98
C ILE A 14 -6.57 -1.92 -0.58
N VAL A 15 -7.05 -0.69 -0.42
CA VAL A 15 -7.47 -0.19 0.91
C VAL A 15 -8.76 -0.86 1.42
N ALA A 16 -9.60 -1.37 0.52
CA ALA A 16 -10.75 -2.20 0.89
C ALA A 16 -10.38 -3.65 1.21
N SER A 17 -9.16 -4.10 0.85
CA SER A 17 -8.73 -5.48 1.07
C SER A 17 -8.44 -5.79 2.53
N GLY A 18 -8.67 -7.04 2.92
CA GLY A 18 -8.29 -7.54 4.25
C GLY A 18 -6.79 -7.40 4.53
N ASN A 19 -5.94 -7.49 3.51
CA ASN A 19 -4.50 -7.35 3.68
C ASN A 19 -4.09 -5.93 4.06
N TYR A 20 -4.82 -4.90 3.61
CA TYR A 20 -4.62 -3.52 4.09
C TYR A 20 -5.30 -3.31 5.43
N THR A 21 -6.59 -3.64 5.58
CA THR A 21 -7.35 -3.30 6.80
C THR A 21 -6.82 -3.98 8.06
N ASN A 22 -6.22 -5.17 7.93
CA ASN A 22 -5.61 -5.89 9.04
C ASN A 22 -4.09 -5.65 9.17
N ALA A 23 -3.47 -4.88 8.28
CA ALA A 23 -2.04 -4.57 8.34
C ALA A 23 -1.72 -3.72 9.57
N SER A 24 -0.44 -3.74 9.95
CA SER A 24 0.06 -2.86 11.01
C SER A 24 -0.09 -1.38 10.60
N PRO A 25 -0.40 -0.47 11.54
CA PRO A 25 -0.63 0.95 11.21
C PRO A 25 0.52 1.64 10.48
N ASP A 26 1.76 1.27 10.77
CA ASP A 26 2.96 1.78 10.09
C ASP A 26 2.98 1.38 8.60
N LYS A 27 2.54 0.17 8.27
CA LYS A 27 2.47 -0.35 6.90
C LYS A 27 1.29 0.23 6.12
N GLN A 28 0.15 0.41 6.78
CA GLN A 28 -0.98 1.15 6.22
C GLN A 28 -0.57 2.58 5.85
N GLY A 29 0.08 3.27 6.80
CA GLY A 29 0.59 4.63 6.60
C GLY A 29 1.59 4.69 5.44
N ALA A 30 2.58 3.79 5.41
CA ALA A 30 3.58 3.74 4.35
C ALA A 30 2.96 3.56 2.95
N TYR A 31 1.93 2.73 2.82
CA TYR A 31 1.20 2.55 1.56
C TYR A 31 0.41 3.81 1.17
N THR A 32 -0.35 4.39 2.10
CA THR A 32 -1.14 5.60 1.84
C THR A 32 -0.26 6.80 1.49
N ASP A 33 0.91 6.93 2.13
CA ASP A 33 1.87 7.99 1.83
C ASP A 33 2.50 7.80 0.44
N ALA A 34 2.87 6.58 0.08
CA ALA A 34 3.38 6.25 -1.25
C ALA A 34 2.33 6.54 -2.34
N TYR A 35 1.07 6.18 -2.10
CA TYR A 35 -0.05 6.49 -2.99
C TYR A 35 -0.24 8.00 -3.17
N ASN A 36 -0.23 8.78 -2.07
CA ASN A 36 -0.40 10.23 -2.15
C ASN A 36 0.75 10.89 -2.92
N ALA A 37 1.99 10.42 -2.73
CA ALA A 37 3.14 10.89 -3.51
C ALA A 37 2.97 10.57 -5.00
N ALA A 38 2.54 9.36 -5.35
CA ALA A 38 2.24 8.96 -6.72
C ALA A 38 1.12 9.82 -7.35
N LYS A 39 0.03 10.06 -6.60
CA LYS A 39 -1.09 10.90 -7.02
C LYS A 39 -0.66 12.33 -7.32
N ASN A 40 0.24 12.90 -6.51
CA ASN A 40 0.78 14.25 -6.72
C ASN A 40 1.61 14.36 -8.00
N ILE A 41 2.37 13.31 -8.35
CA ILE A 41 3.15 13.22 -9.59
C ILE A 41 2.21 13.13 -10.80
N VAL A 42 1.17 12.30 -10.74
CA VAL A 42 0.24 12.12 -11.86
C VAL A 42 -0.66 13.34 -12.07
N ASN A 43 -1.10 14.00 -11.00
CA ASN A 43 -1.93 15.20 -11.09
C ASN A 43 -1.15 16.45 -11.51
N GLY A 44 0.18 16.34 -11.67
CA GLY A 44 1.02 17.44 -12.16
C GLY A 44 0.84 18.70 -11.32
N SER A 45 1.04 18.60 -9.99
CA SER A 45 1.07 19.80 -9.15
C SER A 45 1.98 20.84 -9.81
N PRO A 46 1.58 22.12 -9.95
CA PRO A 46 2.20 23.08 -10.88
C PRO A 46 3.70 23.33 -10.67
N ASN A 47 4.26 22.84 -9.57
CA ASN A 47 5.67 22.95 -9.20
C ASN A 47 6.48 21.65 -9.38
N VAL A 48 5.88 20.55 -9.85
CA VAL A 48 6.57 19.26 -10.00
C VAL A 48 6.99 19.09 -11.46
N ILE A 49 8.28 19.28 -11.75
CA ILE A 49 8.88 18.79 -12.99
C ILE A 49 9.01 17.27 -12.88
N THR A 50 8.06 16.52 -13.45
CA THR A 50 8.10 15.06 -13.42
C THR A 50 9.09 14.53 -14.44
N ASN A 51 10.26 14.06 -13.99
CA ASN A 51 11.19 13.33 -14.85
C ASN A 51 10.94 11.80 -14.77
N ALA A 52 11.51 11.03 -15.69
CA ALA A 52 11.32 9.58 -15.75
C ALA A 52 11.83 8.83 -14.49
N ALA A 53 12.85 9.37 -13.81
CA ALA A 53 13.38 8.79 -12.59
C ALA A 53 12.39 8.94 -11.42
N ASP A 54 11.76 10.10 -11.27
CA ASP A 54 10.74 10.34 -10.22
C ASP A 54 9.53 9.44 -10.40
N VAL A 55 9.07 9.25 -11.65
CA VAL A 55 7.99 8.32 -11.97
C VAL A 55 8.36 6.89 -11.61
N THR A 56 9.58 6.47 -11.91
CA THR A 56 10.08 5.12 -11.60
C THR A 56 10.19 4.92 -10.09
N ALA A 57 10.75 5.88 -9.37
CA ALA A 57 10.90 5.85 -7.91
C ALA A 57 9.54 5.81 -7.20
N ALA A 58 8.56 6.61 -7.66
CA ALA A 58 7.21 6.60 -7.11
C ALA A 58 6.51 5.26 -7.34
N THR A 59 6.64 4.69 -8.55
CA THR A 59 6.07 3.37 -8.87
C THR A 59 6.65 2.29 -7.95
N GLN A 60 7.98 2.28 -7.78
CA GLN A 60 8.65 1.33 -6.88
C GLN A 60 8.21 1.50 -5.42
N ARG A 61 8.03 2.74 -4.96
CA ARG A 61 7.54 3.02 -3.60
C ARG A 61 6.16 2.42 -3.35
N VAL A 62 5.21 2.64 -4.27
CA VAL A 62 3.86 2.09 -4.12
C VAL A 62 3.90 0.55 -4.11
N ASN A 63 4.59 -0.06 -5.07
CA ASN A 63 4.69 -1.53 -5.16
C ASN A 63 5.37 -2.14 -3.91
N ASN A 64 6.43 -1.51 -3.40
CA ASN A 64 7.13 -1.99 -2.21
C ASN A 64 6.27 -1.82 -0.95
N ALA A 65 5.50 -0.74 -0.85
CA ALA A 65 4.60 -0.54 0.28
C ALA A 65 3.41 -1.51 0.23
N GLU A 66 2.86 -1.78 -0.95
CA GLU A 66 1.79 -2.76 -1.18
C GLU A 66 2.24 -4.17 -0.80
N THR A 67 3.37 -4.62 -1.33
CA THR A 67 3.98 -5.92 -0.97
C THR A 67 4.41 -5.99 0.50
N GLY A 68 4.64 -4.84 1.11
CA GLY A 68 4.96 -4.70 2.52
C GLY A 68 3.76 -4.83 3.46
N LEU A 69 2.52 -4.78 2.95
CA LEU A 69 1.30 -4.99 3.75
C LEU A 69 1.29 -6.40 4.34
N ASN A 70 0.94 -6.49 5.62
CA ASN A 70 1.03 -7.71 6.42
C ASN A 70 -0.31 -8.13 7.05
N GLY A 71 -1.44 -7.63 6.55
CA GLY A 71 -2.75 -7.89 7.15
C GLY A 71 -3.15 -9.35 7.11
N ASP A 72 -2.85 -10.08 6.04
CA ASP A 72 -3.16 -11.50 5.94
C ASP A 72 -2.36 -12.32 6.97
N THR A 73 -1.10 -11.96 7.18
CA THR A 73 -0.24 -12.59 8.20
C THR A 73 -0.73 -12.28 9.61
N ASN A 74 -1.16 -11.04 9.86
CA ASN A 74 -1.73 -10.63 11.14
C ASN A 74 -3.03 -11.38 11.44
N LEU A 75 -3.92 -11.51 10.45
CA LEU A 75 -5.18 -12.24 10.56
C LEU A 75 -4.96 -13.74 10.84
N ALA A 76 -4.03 -14.38 10.12
CA ALA A 76 -3.68 -15.78 10.35
C ALA A 76 -3.12 -15.99 11.76
N THR A 77 -2.25 -15.09 12.23
CA THR A 77 -1.67 -15.14 13.57
C THR A 77 -2.73 -14.98 14.65
N ALA A 78 -3.65 -14.03 14.50
CA ALA A 78 -4.75 -13.82 15.44
C ALA A 78 -5.68 -15.04 15.51
N SER A 79 -6.03 -15.62 14.35
CA SER A 79 -6.87 -16.81 14.26
C SER A 79 -6.23 -18.03 14.96
N ASN A 80 -4.92 -18.22 14.80
CA ASN A 80 -4.19 -19.30 15.46
C ASN A 80 -4.14 -19.11 16.99
N LYS A 81 -3.91 -17.88 17.47
CA LYS A 81 -3.96 -17.56 18.91
C LYS A 81 -5.33 -17.86 19.51
N LEU A 82 -6.40 -17.50 18.80
CA LEU A 82 -7.77 -17.75 19.24
C LEU A 82 -8.05 -19.25 19.33
N LYS A 83 -7.67 -20.04 18.31
CA LYS A 83 -7.79 -21.51 18.35
C LYS A 83 -7.08 -22.10 19.56
N MET A 84 -5.84 -21.70 19.85
CA MET A 84 -5.12 -22.21 21.03
C MET A 84 -5.77 -21.85 22.37
N HIS A 85 -6.53 -20.76 22.44
CA HIS A 85 -7.26 -20.38 23.66
C HIS A 85 -8.44 -21.33 23.96
N TYR A 86 -9.08 -21.90 22.94
CA TYR A 86 -10.24 -22.79 23.09
C TYR A 86 -9.91 -24.27 23.30
N VAL A 87 -8.63 -24.68 23.20
CA VAL A 87 -8.20 -26.09 23.39
C VAL A 87 -7.57 -26.30 24.79
N LYS A 88 -8.05 -25.58 25.82
CA LYS A 88 -7.67 -25.78 27.22
C LYS A 88 -8.92 -26.02 28.06
#